data_AF-A0A1H0TDR9-F1
#
_entry.id   AF-A0A1H0TDR9-F1
#
_cell.length_a   1.000
_cell.length_b   1.000
_cell.length_c   1.000
_cell.angle_alpha   90.00
_cell.angle_beta   90.00
_cell.angle_gamma   90.00
#
_symmetry.space_group_name_H-M   'P 1'
#
loop_
_entity.id
_entity.type
_entity.pdbx_description
1 polymer ?
#
loop_
_entity_poly.entity_id
_entity_poly.type
_entity_poly.pdbx_seq_one_letter_code
_entity_poly.pdbx_strand_id
1 'polypeptide(L)'
;MRAVTDPIPLRTGAALLTATVDELSQRAPAIVAAAAGQMRGIRLGLGFHDGSRALLSVRHSRLVVEHPADGVEAADPDVEVVFDNRALNLLFDLQHRPADQALPDSLDTRGPREQVLAVWRAFSLLAQRAAGLRSVQELWRSYRDDAPAPWGERADEDEPPGPAESTSGWEGMDYLLHRRPQDATGGGEPELVGGTVVTRPRLLWDGRGSSPWWHESPVHDADLLATMAACRARTGEAMEAFVPYREPRAELYDLMRLYPARQGKGLRPTLTIAACAAFGGRPEDAVRAAAALELFHNGFLVHDDIADESTHRRGLPTLHEEHGIGLAVNCGDGLNLLAVDAILSNLDTLGLARTLALIHEAIHMCRESVEGQAMELGWIHQHVVPAEDEAYFTMSTKKTGWYTCISPCRIGAVCAGVTDPALLGRFDEAFRLIGIAFQIQDDILNLVGQEELYGKEPLGDLLEGKRTVMLIHLFRTMAEAERPRMQEILQRPRSAKAQQDAEEILAAMRRHGSIDYAVDLAARLADEGITRFEEDLAVIPENEGKAVLRQIAHYVTTRLL
;
A
#
# COMPACT_ATOMS: atom_id res chain seq x y z
N MET A 1 -0.81 -25.05 -8.74
CA MET A 1 0.65 -25.13 -8.90
C MET A 1 1.07 -23.82 -9.57
N ARG A 2 1.51 -22.83 -8.79
CA ARG A 2 2.02 -21.56 -9.37
C ARG A 2 3.26 -21.91 -10.19
N ALA A 3 3.30 -21.51 -11.44
CA ALA A 3 4.57 -21.36 -12.13
C ALA A 3 5.37 -20.35 -11.32
N VAL A 4 6.43 -20.82 -10.66
CA VAL A 4 7.50 -19.95 -10.19
C VAL A 4 8.03 -19.32 -11.47
N THR A 5 7.65 -18.08 -11.75
CA THR A 5 8.39 -17.27 -12.71
C THR A 5 9.80 -17.22 -12.18
N ASP A 6 10.74 -17.84 -12.90
CA ASP A 6 12.16 -17.75 -12.57
C ASP A 6 12.51 -16.28 -12.32
N PRO A 7 13.22 -15.95 -11.22
CA PRO A 7 13.58 -14.56 -10.94
C PRO A 7 14.36 -14.01 -12.14
N ILE A 8 13.93 -12.85 -12.64
CA ILE A 8 14.68 -12.11 -13.65
C ILE A 8 16.09 -11.90 -13.06
N PRO A 9 17.15 -12.36 -13.73
CA PRO A 9 18.49 -12.25 -13.17
C PRO A 9 18.84 -10.77 -13.02
N LEU A 10 19.02 -10.33 -11.77
CA LEU A 10 19.40 -8.97 -11.41
C LEU A 10 20.87 -8.79 -11.75
N ARG A 11 21.17 -8.42 -13.00
CA ARG A 11 22.56 -8.30 -13.49
C ARG A 11 23.06 -6.87 -13.55
N THR A 12 22.18 -5.88 -13.30
CA THR A 12 22.56 -4.47 -13.33
C THR A 12 22.07 -3.70 -12.10
N GLY A 13 22.79 -2.65 -11.70
CA GLY A 13 22.42 -1.76 -10.59
C GLY A 13 21.08 -1.06 -10.85
N ALA A 14 20.81 -0.69 -12.11
CA ALA A 14 19.51 -0.16 -12.50
C ALA A 14 18.37 -1.16 -12.28
N ALA A 15 18.56 -2.44 -12.65
CA ALA A 15 17.55 -3.47 -12.43
C ALA A 15 17.35 -3.79 -10.94
N LEU A 16 18.43 -3.79 -10.14
CA LEU A 16 18.36 -3.95 -8.68
C LEU A 16 17.55 -2.81 -8.04
N LEU A 17 17.79 -1.57 -8.47
CA LEU A 17 17.05 -0.42 -7.96
C LEU A 17 15.56 -0.53 -8.31
N THR A 18 15.22 -0.83 -9.56
CA THR A 18 13.83 -1.05 -9.98
C THR A 18 13.17 -2.11 -9.12
N ALA A 19 13.80 -3.28 -8.98
CA ALA A 19 13.29 -4.36 -8.15
C ALA A 19 13.15 -3.96 -6.67
N THR A 20 14.08 -3.17 -6.14
CA THR A 20 14.03 -2.69 -4.75
C THR A 20 12.89 -1.70 -4.54
N VAL A 21 12.71 -0.73 -5.45
CA VAL A 21 11.61 0.23 -5.41
C VAL A 21 10.27 -0.46 -5.58
N ASP A 22 10.17 -1.45 -6.47
CA ASP A 22 8.96 -2.26 -6.66
C ASP A 22 8.63 -3.06 -5.40
N GLU A 23 9.62 -3.74 -4.81
CA GLU A 23 9.46 -4.53 -3.59
C GLU A 23 9.03 -3.66 -2.41
N LEU A 24 9.62 -2.47 -2.28
CA LEU A 24 9.24 -1.49 -1.26
C LEU A 24 7.85 -0.91 -1.50
N SER A 25 7.49 -0.64 -2.75
CA SER A 25 6.16 -0.16 -3.10
C SER A 25 5.09 -1.18 -2.75
N GLN A 26 5.43 -2.48 -2.86
CA GLN A 26 4.54 -3.58 -2.52
C GLN A 26 4.46 -3.86 -1.01
N ARG A 27 5.57 -3.80 -0.29
CA ARG A 27 5.66 -4.26 1.12
C ARG A 27 5.73 -3.16 2.17
N ALA A 28 6.15 -1.98 1.75
CA ALA A 28 6.50 -0.85 2.61
C ALA A 28 6.09 0.49 1.97
N PRO A 29 4.83 0.64 1.53
CA PRO A 29 4.40 1.78 0.72
C PRO A 29 4.51 3.14 1.43
N ALA A 30 4.40 3.17 2.76
CA ALA A 30 4.64 4.38 3.54
C ALA A 30 6.08 4.89 3.44
N ILE A 31 7.06 3.98 3.31
CA ILE A 31 8.47 4.35 3.14
C ILE A 31 8.68 4.99 1.76
N VAL A 32 8.08 4.41 0.72
CA VAL A 32 8.10 4.96 -0.64
C VAL A 32 7.41 6.32 -0.70
N ALA A 33 6.24 6.46 -0.09
CA ALA A 33 5.51 7.73 -0.05
C ALA A 33 6.28 8.82 0.73
N ALA A 34 6.89 8.47 1.86
CA ALA A 34 7.73 9.41 2.62
C ALA A 34 8.95 9.87 1.79
N ALA A 35 9.62 8.95 1.10
CA ALA A 35 10.73 9.27 0.20
C ALA A 35 10.28 10.14 -0.98
N ALA A 36 9.15 9.81 -1.60
CA ALA A 36 8.55 10.61 -2.67
C ALA A 36 8.19 12.03 -2.20
N GLY A 37 7.64 12.16 -0.99
CA GLY A 37 7.35 13.45 -0.35
C GLY A 37 8.59 14.31 -0.09
N GLN A 38 9.73 13.68 0.23
CA GLN A 38 11.01 14.40 0.32
C GLN A 38 11.50 14.86 -1.06
N MET A 39 11.33 14.04 -2.10
CA MET A 39 11.79 14.37 -3.46
C MET A 39 10.96 15.49 -4.13
N ARG A 40 9.71 15.74 -3.73
CA ARG A 40 8.90 16.88 -4.23
C ARG A 40 8.88 17.06 -5.77
N GLY A 41 8.92 15.96 -6.52
CA GLY A 41 8.92 15.97 -7.99
C GLY A 41 10.30 16.13 -8.65
N ILE A 42 11.40 16.14 -7.87
CA ILE A 42 12.78 16.09 -8.39
C ILE A 42 12.96 14.83 -9.24
N ARG A 43 13.42 14.98 -10.47
CA ARG A 43 13.85 13.88 -11.35
C ARG A 43 15.32 13.60 -11.11
N LEU A 44 15.60 12.35 -10.79
CA LEU A 44 16.91 11.91 -10.37
C LEU A 44 17.52 10.97 -11.42
N GLY A 45 18.59 11.40 -12.06
CA GLY A 45 19.39 10.56 -12.94
C GLY A 45 20.34 9.70 -12.11
N LEU A 46 20.32 8.40 -12.32
CA LEU A 46 21.14 7.42 -11.60
C LEU A 46 22.04 6.70 -12.58
N GLY A 47 23.36 6.79 -12.36
CA GLY A 47 24.38 6.05 -13.08
C GLY A 47 25.01 5.00 -12.18
N PHE A 48 25.28 3.82 -12.73
CA PHE A 48 25.94 2.72 -12.03
C PHE A 48 27.26 2.35 -12.73
N HIS A 49 28.22 1.82 -11.96
CA HIS A 49 29.53 1.45 -12.48
C HIS A 49 29.48 0.36 -13.57
N ASP A 50 28.44 -0.48 -13.60
CA ASP A 50 28.20 -1.45 -14.67
C ASP A 50 27.75 -0.81 -16.01
N GLY A 51 27.64 0.52 -16.05
CA GLY A 51 27.22 1.29 -17.22
C GLY A 51 25.70 1.44 -17.35
N SER A 52 24.92 0.77 -16.49
CA SER A 52 23.47 0.93 -16.47
C SER A 52 23.05 2.30 -15.95
N ARG A 53 21.88 2.75 -16.39
CA ARG A 53 21.29 4.03 -16.01
C ARG A 53 19.82 3.86 -15.67
N ALA A 54 19.33 4.70 -14.78
CA ALA A 54 17.92 4.79 -14.43
C ALA A 54 17.54 6.25 -14.19
N LEU A 55 16.29 6.59 -14.46
CA LEU A 55 15.68 7.85 -14.04
C LEU A 55 14.66 7.54 -12.96
N LEU A 56 14.90 8.02 -11.73
CA LEU A 56 13.96 7.92 -10.63
C LEU A 56 13.16 9.23 -10.56
N SER A 57 11.85 9.14 -10.64
CA SER A 57 10.95 10.30 -10.54
C SER A 57 9.80 10.02 -9.57
N VAL A 58 9.10 11.08 -9.17
CA VAL A 58 7.87 10.96 -8.37
C VAL A 58 6.66 11.12 -9.27
N ARG A 59 5.75 10.15 -9.26
CA ARG A 59 4.41 10.28 -9.86
C ARG A 59 3.36 9.87 -8.86
N HIS A 60 2.39 10.76 -8.56
CA HIS A 60 1.24 10.47 -7.68
C HIS A 60 1.64 9.80 -6.35
N SER A 61 2.60 10.39 -5.62
CA SER A 61 3.14 9.87 -4.34
C SER A 61 3.86 8.51 -4.43
N ARG A 62 4.26 8.09 -5.63
CA ARG A 62 5.06 6.87 -5.89
C ARG A 62 6.42 7.23 -6.46
N LEU A 63 7.39 6.35 -6.21
CA LEU A 63 8.66 6.35 -6.90
C LEU A 63 8.53 5.53 -8.19
N VAL A 64 8.88 6.14 -9.32
CA VAL A 64 8.86 5.48 -10.64
C VAL A 64 10.27 5.43 -11.16
N VAL A 65 10.73 4.23 -11.51
CA VAL A 65 12.03 4.01 -12.15
C VAL A 65 11.80 3.81 -13.64
N GLU A 66 12.37 4.70 -14.44
CA GLU A 66 12.35 4.62 -15.90
C GLU A 66 13.75 4.25 -16.40
N HIS A 67 13.81 3.34 -17.38
CA HIS A 67 15.06 3.01 -18.05
C HIS A 67 15.14 3.78 -19.36
N PRO A 68 16.16 4.64 -19.56
CA PRO A 68 16.35 5.30 -20.85
C PRO A 68 16.61 4.25 -21.93
N ALA A 69 15.83 4.30 -23.03
CA ALA A 69 16.04 3.42 -24.18
C ALA A 69 17.37 3.76 -24.88
N ASP A 70 18.05 2.73 -25.40
CA ASP A 70 19.30 2.89 -26.15
C ASP A 70 19.15 3.95 -27.25
N GLY A 71 19.89 5.05 -27.15
CA GLY A 71 19.93 6.12 -28.15
C GLY A 71 18.86 7.22 -28.04
N VAL A 72 18.04 7.24 -26.98
CA VAL A 72 17.11 8.34 -26.68
C VAL A 72 17.70 9.19 -25.55
N GLU A 73 17.88 10.50 -25.78
CA GLU A 73 18.24 11.45 -24.70
C GLU A 73 17.10 11.45 -23.66
N ALA A 74 17.40 10.95 -22.46
CA ALA A 74 16.51 11.11 -21.31
C ALA A 74 16.31 12.60 -21.06
N ALA A 75 15.10 13.01 -20.65
CA ALA A 75 14.88 14.38 -20.21
C ALA A 75 15.88 14.75 -19.10
N ASP A 76 16.48 15.94 -19.17
CA ASP A 76 17.56 16.36 -18.27
C ASP A 76 17.16 16.15 -16.79
N PRO A 77 17.93 15.35 -16.03
CA PRO A 77 17.66 15.14 -14.61
C PRO A 77 17.93 16.43 -13.82
N ASP A 78 17.15 16.65 -12.77
CA ASP A 78 17.33 17.80 -11.87
C ASP A 78 18.51 17.56 -10.91
N VAL A 79 18.75 16.30 -10.56
CA VAL A 79 19.91 15.81 -9.79
C VAL A 79 20.46 14.55 -10.46
N GLU A 80 21.78 14.44 -10.58
CA GLU A 80 22.47 13.20 -10.99
C GLU A 80 23.22 12.58 -9.81
N VAL A 81 23.16 11.25 -9.69
CA VAL A 81 23.96 10.47 -8.74
C VAL A 81 24.66 9.37 -9.52
N VAL A 82 25.98 9.22 -9.32
CA VAL A 82 26.74 8.08 -9.82
C VAL A 82 27.17 7.22 -8.64
N PHE A 83 26.69 5.98 -8.63
CA PHE A 83 27.08 4.96 -7.67
C PHE A 83 28.25 4.15 -8.21
N ASP A 84 29.36 4.13 -7.47
CA ASP A 84 30.30 3.03 -7.62
C ASP A 84 29.73 1.74 -6.99
N ASN A 85 30.37 0.60 -7.25
CA ASN A 85 29.89 -0.69 -6.75
C ASN A 85 29.85 -0.76 -5.20
N ARG A 86 30.65 0.04 -4.50
CA ARG A 86 30.68 0.06 -3.02
C ARG A 86 29.64 1.01 -2.43
N ALA A 87 29.37 2.14 -3.06
CA ALA A 87 28.31 3.06 -2.65
C ALA A 87 26.92 2.46 -2.86
N LEU A 88 26.78 1.49 -3.75
CA LEU A 88 25.56 0.71 -3.88
C LEU A 88 25.19 0.04 -2.54
N ASN A 89 26.16 -0.46 -1.76
CA ASN A 89 25.91 -1.06 -0.42
C ASN A 89 25.23 -0.10 0.57
N LEU A 90 25.48 1.20 0.45
CA LEU A 90 24.96 2.20 1.38
C LEU A 90 23.44 2.33 1.32
N LEU A 91 22.83 1.91 0.22
CA LEU A 91 21.41 2.10 0.03
C LEU A 91 20.56 1.06 0.75
N PHE A 92 20.99 -0.19 0.91
CA PHE A 92 20.10 -1.23 1.45
C PHE A 92 20.80 -2.44 2.13
N ASP A 93 22.13 -2.48 2.31
CA ASP A 93 22.80 -3.61 2.98
C ASP A 93 22.78 -3.47 4.53
N LEU A 94 22.16 -4.43 5.23
CA LEU A 94 22.21 -4.51 6.70
C LEU A 94 23.41 -5.31 7.23
N GLN A 95 24.07 -6.10 6.39
CA GLN A 95 25.15 -6.98 6.83
C GLN A 95 26.43 -6.18 7.15
N HIS A 96 26.56 -4.98 6.60
CA HIS A 96 27.69 -4.07 6.83
C HIS A 96 27.15 -2.66 7.12
N ARG A 97 27.58 -2.04 8.24
CA ARG A 97 27.04 -0.72 8.61
C ARG A 97 27.48 0.34 7.59
N PRO A 98 26.60 1.24 7.13
CA PRO A 98 26.94 2.29 6.17
C PRO A 98 28.12 3.19 6.60
N ALA A 99 28.31 3.34 7.92
CA ALA A 99 29.39 4.15 8.50
C ALA A 99 30.80 3.52 8.34
N ASP A 100 30.89 2.21 8.06
CA ASP A 100 32.16 1.49 8.04
C ASP A 100 32.83 1.48 6.65
N GLN A 101 32.20 2.04 5.60
CA GLN A 101 32.65 1.88 4.20
C GLN A 101 32.57 3.11 3.28
N ALA A 102 32.08 4.27 3.73
CA ALA A 102 32.04 5.46 2.89
C ALA A 102 33.45 6.07 2.72
N LEU A 103 34.11 5.76 1.60
CA LEU A 103 35.37 6.38 1.21
C LEU A 103 35.10 7.72 0.50
N PRO A 104 36.03 8.69 0.57
CA PRO A 104 36.04 9.80 -0.39
C PRO A 104 35.98 9.24 -1.82
N ASP A 105 35.11 9.81 -2.66
CA ASP A 105 34.90 9.47 -4.09
C ASP A 105 33.94 8.30 -4.41
N SER A 106 33.26 7.69 -3.43
CA SER A 106 32.34 6.57 -3.72
C SER A 106 30.98 7.00 -4.31
N LEU A 107 30.59 8.26 -4.11
CA LEU A 107 29.30 8.80 -4.54
C LEU A 107 29.49 10.19 -5.16
N ASP A 108 29.29 10.33 -6.46
CA ASP A 108 29.29 11.62 -7.16
C ASP A 108 27.84 12.12 -7.27
N THR A 109 27.55 13.32 -6.76
CA THR A 109 26.22 13.94 -6.79
C THR A 109 26.30 15.31 -7.43
N ARG A 110 25.46 15.55 -8.45
CA ARG A 110 25.43 16.82 -9.19
C ARG A 110 24.03 17.38 -9.21
N GLY A 111 23.89 18.66 -8.87
CA GLY A 111 22.60 19.34 -8.88
C GLY A 111 22.56 20.50 -7.88
N PRO A 112 21.45 21.26 -7.84
CA PRO A 112 21.25 22.33 -6.86
C PRO A 112 21.29 21.80 -5.42
N ARG A 113 22.00 22.50 -4.52
CA ARG A 113 22.21 22.07 -3.12
C ARG A 113 20.93 21.63 -2.40
N GLU A 114 19.84 22.39 -2.53
CA GLU A 114 18.57 22.09 -1.86
C GLU A 114 17.94 20.79 -2.38
N GLN A 115 18.05 20.54 -3.69
CA GLN A 115 17.54 19.32 -4.32
C GLN A 115 18.40 18.10 -3.96
N VAL A 116 19.73 18.26 -3.92
CA VAL A 116 20.65 17.21 -3.45
C VAL A 116 20.34 16.82 -2.00
N LEU A 117 20.07 17.78 -1.12
CA LEU A 117 19.68 17.50 0.27
C LEU A 117 18.33 16.78 0.38
N ALA A 118 17.35 17.15 -0.46
CA ALA A 118 16.06 16.48 -0.52
C ALA A 118 16.19 15.02 -0.98
N VAL A 119 16.99 14.78 -2.02
CA VAL A 119 17.32 13.43 -2.51
C VAL A 119 18.04 12.63 -1.43
N TRP A 120 19.02 13.21 -0.74
CA TRP A 120 19.74 12.53 0.32
C TRP A 120 18.83 12.09 1.49
N ARG A 121 17.87 12.93 1.88
CA ARG A 121 16.85 12.56 2.88
C ARG A 121 15.97 11.42 2.38
N ALA A 122 15.56 11.44 1.12
CA ALA A 122 14.77 10.37 0.52
C ALA A 122 15.53 9.03 0.53
N PHE A 123 16.79 8.99 0.10
CA PHE A 123 17.61 7.76 0.15
C PHE A 123 17.93 7.32 1.57
N SER A 124 18.13 8.24 2.52
CA SER A 124 18.36 7.87 3.91
C SER A 124 17.13 7.20 4.53
N LEU A 125 15.94 7.74 4.24
CA LEU A 125 14.66 7.13 4.65
C LEU A 125 14.46 5.76 4.00
N LEU A 126 14.72 5.63 2.69
CA LEU A 126 14.68 4.35 2.01
C LEU A 126 15.65 3.38 2.67
N ALA A 127 16.93 3.75 2.81
CA ALA A 127 17.98 2.86 3.30
C ALA A 127 17.76 2.37 4.73
N GLN A 128 17.49 3.27 5.66
CA GLN A 128 17.30 2.89 7.07
C GLN A 128 16.11 1.96 7.26
N ARG A 129 15.04 2.16 6.49
CA ARG A 129 13.76 1.51 6.72
C ARG A 129 13.55 0.28 5.85
N ALA A 130 14.02 0.31 4.61
CA ALA A 130 13.95 -0.82 3.68
C ALA A 130 14.95 -1.93 4.04
N ALA A 131 16.11 -1.58 4.60
CA ALA A 131 17.12 -2.57 4.91
C ALA A 131 16.60 -3.60 5.94
N GLY A 132 15.66 -3.23 6.82
CA GLY A 132 14.97 -4.15 7.74
C GLY A 132 14.12 -5.25 7.07
N LEU A 133 13.77 -5.11 5.79
CA LEU A 133 12.88 -6.05 5.10
C LEU A 133 13.67 -7.22 4.52
N ARG A 134 13.31 -8.45 4.94
CA ARG A 134 13.97 -9.67 4.48
C ARG A 134 13.98 -9.81 2.97
N SER A 135 12.89 -9.48 2.29
CA SER A 135 12.82 -9.62 0.83
C SER A 135 13.71 -8.63 0.10
N VAL A 136 13.86 -7.40 0.61
CA VAL A 136 14.86 -6.45 0.11
C VAL A 136 16.27 -7.01 0.34
N GLN A 137 16.57 -7.55 1.52
CA GLN A 137 17.86 -8.21 1.78
C GLN A 137 18.12 -9.41 0.84
N GLU A 138 17.09 -10.17 0.48
CA GLU A 138 17.18 -11.29 -0.46
C GLU A 138 17.46 -10.82 -1.90
N LEU A 139 16.82 -9.75 -2.37
CA LEU A 139 17.11 -9.13 -3.68
C LEU A 139 18.59 -8.69 -3.76
N TRP A 140 19.05 -8.01 -2.71
CA TRP A 140 20.42 -7.51 -2.61
C TRP A 140 21.45 -8.65 -2.44
N ARG A 141 21.07 -9.76 -1.80
CA ARG A 141 21.89 -10.97 -1.76
C ARG A 141 21.98 -11.64 -3.13
N SER A 142 20.87 -11.82 -3.84
CA SER A 142 20.84 -12.42 -5.19
C SER A 142 21.69 -11.61 -6.17
N TYR A 143 21.60 -10.28 -6.15
CA TYR A 143 22.44 -9.41 -6.98
C TYR A 143 23.94 -9.61 -6.71
N ARG A 144 24.34 -9.77 -5.43
CA ARG A 144 25.74 -10.07 -5.06
C ARG A 144 26.20 -11.43 -5.55
N ASP A 145 25.35 -12.45 -5.39
CA ASP A 145 25.65 -13.82 -5.84
C ASP A 145 25.75 -13.90 -7.37
N ASP A 146 24.90 -13.16 -8.10
CA ASP A 146 24.85 -13.14 -9.58
C ASP A 146 25.95 -12.27 -10.21
N ALA A 147 26.47 -11.28 -9.48
CA ALA A 147 27.55 -10.41 -9.90
C ALA A 147 28.63 -10.31 -8.81
N PRO A 148 29.48 -11.35 -8.59
CA PRO A 148 30.44 -11.40 -7.47
C PRO A 148 31.70 -10.55 -7.69
N ALA A 149 32.10 -10.32 -8.95
CA ALA A 149 33.32 -9.59 -9.32
C ALA A 149 33.48 -8.16 -8.72
N PRO A 150 32.40 -7.37 -8.52
CA PRO A 150 32.44 -6.06 -7.88
C PRO A 150 32.68 -6.07 -6.37
N TRP A 151 32.46 -7.20 -5.67
CA TRP A 151 32.31 -7.25 -4.21
C TRP A 151 33.54 -7.80 -3.47
N GLY A 152 34.47 -8.46 -4.17
CA GLY A 152 35.62 -9.14 -3.56
C GLY A 152 35.29 -10.56 -3.04
N GLU A 153 36.28 -11.26 -2.49
CA GLU A 153 36.07 -12.61 -1.91
C GLU A 153 35.34 -12.53 -0.56
N ARG A 154 34.48 -13.52 -0.30
CA ARG A 154 33.64 -13.63 0.91
C ARG A 154 34.54 -13.73 2.16
N ALA A 155 34.33 -12.87 3.17
CA ALA A 155 34.91 -13.10 4.48
C ALA A 155 34.18 -14.28 5.15
N ASP A 156 34.94 -15.29 5.62
CA ASP A 156 34.36 -16.46 6.27
C ASP A 156 33.63 -16.05 7.57
N GLU A 157 32.37 -16.49 7.71
CA GLU A 157 31.44 -16.07 8.78
C GLU A 157 31.77 -16.62 10.18
N ASP A 158 32.84 -17.43 10.33
CA ASP A 158 33.13 -18.21 11.55
C ASP A 158 34.31 -17.69 12.41
N GLU A 159 34.90 -16.53 12.12
CA GLU A 159 36.00 -15.99 12.94
C GLU A 159 35.50 -14.97 13.98
N PRO A 160 35.52 -15.29 15.29
CA PRO A 160 35.14 -14.32 16.31
C PRO A 160 36.23 -13.24 16.44
N PRO A 161 35.88 -11.96 16.71
CA PRO A 161 36.88 -10.91 16.81
C PRO A 161 37.66 -11.09 18.11
N GLY A 162 38.85 -11.69 18.01
CA GLY A 162 39.82 -11.76 19.10
C GLY A 162 40.46 -10.38 19.35
N PRO A 163 40.78 -10.03 20.61
CA PRO A 163 41.57 -8.84 20.88
C PRO A 163 43.02 -9.15 20.53
N ALA A 164 43.59 -8.52 19.51
CA ALA A 164 44.98 -8.73 19.14
C ALA A 164 45.77 -7.42 19.04
N GLU A 165 46.93 -7.46 19.69
CA GLU A 165 47.94 -6.42 19.80
C GLU A 165 48.54 -6.05 18.44
N SER A 166 48.97 -4.79 18.34
CA SER A 166 49.68 -4.18 17.20
C SER A 166 51.00 -4.89 16.88
N THR A 167 51.26 -5.16 15.59
CA THR A 167 52.61 -5.20 14.97
C THR A 167 52.52 -5.36 13.43
N SER A 168 51.99 -4.39 12.66
CA SER A 168 52.01 -4.52 11.17
C SER A 168 53.35 -4.14 10.53
N GLY A 169 54.23 -3.46 11.27
CA GLY A 169 55.52 -2.98 10.75
C GLY A 169 55.39 -1.90 9.66
N TRP A 170 54.17 -1.43 9.38
CA TRP A 170 53.84 -0.37 8.44
C TRP A 170 53.26 0.82 9.22
N GLU A 171 54.11 1.82 9.50
CA GLU A 171 53.72 3.00 10.29
C GLU A 171 52.47 3.71 9.76
N GLY A 172 52.24 3.67 8.43
CA GLY A 172 51.05 4.27 7.81
C GLY A 172 49.75 3.53 8.08
N MET A 173 49.77 2.21 8.24
CA MET A 173 48.57 1.40 8.48
C MET A 173 48.18 1.42 9.97
N ASP A 174 49.18 1.34 10.85
CA ASP A 174 48.98 1.47 12.29
C ASP A 174 48.50 2.89 12.67
N TYR A 175 48.91 3.91 11.91
CA TYR A 175 48.42 5.29 12.04
C TYR A 175 46.93 5.45 11.68
N LEU A 176 46.42 4.70 10.70
CA LEU A 176 45.03 4.79 10.24
C LEU A 176 44.05 4.03 11.15
N LEU A 177 44.45 2.87 11.66
CA LEU A 177 43.61 2.02 12.52
C LEU A 177 43.35 2.62 13.92
N HIS A 178 44.22 3.52 14.38
CA HIS A 178 44.14 4.09 15.73
C HIS A 178 43.73 5.56 15.76
N ARG A 179 43.39 6.17 14.61
CA ARG A 179 43.03 7.59 14.54
C ARG A 179 41.56 7.79 14.94
N ARG A 180 41.32 8.46 16.06
CA ARG A 180 40.05 9.18 16.25
C ARG A 180 40.10 10.49 15.44
N PRO A 181 39.04 10.84 14.70
CA PRO A 181 39.07 11.97 13.78
C PRO A 181 39.33 13.29 14.52
N GLN A 182 40.20 14.13 13.92
CA GLN A 182 40.32 15.55 14.28
C GLN A 182 39.51 16.37 13.28
N ASP A 183 38.83 17.41 13.78
CA ASP A 183 38.02 18.32 12.99
C ASP A 183 38.80 18.93 11.83
N ALA A 184 38.16 18.92 10.64
CA ALA A 184 38.70 19.50 9.42
C ALA A 184 38.78 21.04 9.53
N THR A 185 39.92 21.53 10.02
CA THR A 185 40.30 22.93 9.88
C THR A 185 41.37 23.05 8.80
N GLY A 186 40.98 23.53 7.62
CA GLY A 186 41.92 23.77 6.52
C GLY A 186 41.25 24.30 5.28
N GLY A 187 41.17 25.63 5.14
CA GLY A 187 40.80 26.28 3.89
C GLY A 187 41.95 26.19 2.87
N GLY A 188 41.66 25.62 1.71
CA GLY A 188 42.48 25.75 0.51
C GLY A 188 41.60 26.26 -0.62
N GLU A 189 42.13 27.19 -1.44
CA GLU A 189 41.40 27.76 -2.58
C GLU A 189 41.09 26.69 -3.64
N PRO A 190 39.94 26.81 -4.34
CA PRO A 190 39.53 25.85 -5.37
C PRO A 190 40.46 25.90 -6.60
N GLU A 191 40.82 24.72 -7.13
CA GLU A 191 41.52 24.60 -8.42
C GLU A 191 40.53 24.71 -9.58
N LEU A 192 40.90 25.49 -10.60
CA LEU A 192 40.17 25.66 -11.85
C LEU A 192 40.83 24.80 -12.93
N VAL A 193 40.08 23.85 -13.51
CA VAL A 193 40.51 23.12 -14.71
C VAL A 193 39.49 23.42 -15.82
N GLY A 194 39.94 24.05 -16.90
CA GLY A 194 39.11 24.32 -18.08
C GLY A 194 38.00 25.37 -17.89
N GLY A 195 38.06 26.20 -16.84
CA GLY A 195 37.02 27.18 -16.50
C GLY A 195 35.92 26.64 -15.58
N THR A 196 36.00 25.38 -15.19
CA THR A 196 35.11 24.74 -14.21
C THR A 196 35.80 24.68 -12.86
N VAL A 197 35.12 25.13 -11.80
CA VAL A 197 35.60 25.02 -10.42
C VAL A 197 35.58 23.53 -10.02
N VAL A 198 36.75 22.94 -9.81
CA VAL A 198 36.88 21.58 -9.27
C VAL A 198 37.12 21.71 -7.77
N THR A 199 36.07 21.62 -6.97
CA THR A 199 36.22 21.49 -5.51
C THR A 199 36.49 20.04 -5.15
N ARG A 200 37.50 19.79 -4.30
CA ARG A 200 37.64 18.50 -3.62
C ARG A 200 36.34 18.17 -2.86
N PRO A 201 35.91 16.90 -2.80
CA PRO A 201 34.71 16.50 -2.09
C PRO A 201 34.75 17.02 -0.66
N ARG A 202 33.77 17.85 -0.29
CA ARG A 202 33.55 18.24 1.11
C ARG A 202 32.60 17.25 1.74
N LEU A 203 32.95 16.78 2.94
CA LEU A 203 31.98 16.19 3.87
C LEU A 203 30.76 17.12 3.96
N LEU A 204 29.59 16.60 3.61
CA LEU A 204 28.32 17.34 3.56
C LEU A 204 27.78 17.71 4.95
N TRP A 205 28.46 17.31 6.03
CA TRP A 205 28.14 17.69 7.40
C TRP A 205 29.07 18.83 7.84
N ASP A 206 28.55 20.06 7.89
CA ASP A 206 29.30 21.26 8.26
C ASP A 206 29.26 21.57 9.79
N GLY A 207 28.79 20.61 10.58
CA GLY A 207 28.71 20.72 12.04
C GLY A 207 27.69 21.76 12.54
N ARG A 208 26.83 22.33 11.68
CA ARG A 208 25.71 23.17 12.14
C ARG A 208 24.49 22.30 12.41
N GLY A 209 23.91 22.48 13.59
CA GLY A 209 22.90 21.60 14.19
C GLY A 209 21.73 21.24 13.26
N SER A 210 21.83 20.07 12.65
CA SER A 210 20.69 19.20 12.37
C SER A 210 20.51 18.29 13.58
N SER A 211 19.26 18.03 13.99
CA SER A 211 18.99 16.91 14.90
C SER A 211 19.67 15.66 14.34
N PRO A 212 20.41 14.89 15.15
CA PRO A 212 20.98 13.65 14.70
C PRO A 212 19.88 12.76 14.11
N TRP A 213 20.15 12.11 12.99
CA TRP A 213 19.17 11.34 12.22
C TRP A 213 18.50 10.20 13.00
N TRP A 214 19.09 9.76 14.12
CA TRP A 214 18.52 8.77 15.05
C TRP A 214 17.55 9.37 16.09
N HIS A 215 17.28 10.68 16.05
CA HIS A 215 16.24 11.34 16.84
C HIS A 215 14.89 11.45 16.10
N GLU A 216 14.80 11.06 14.82
CA GLU A 216 13.51 10.79 14.20
C GLU A 216 12.89 9.59 14.94
N SER A 217 11.64 9.72 15.40
CA SER A 217 10.95 8.64 16.12
C SER A 217 11.14 7.33 15.36
N PRO A 218 11.45 6.22 16.05
CA PRO A 218 11.47 4.91 15.41
C PRO A 218 10.07 4.66 14.84
N VAL A 219 9.90 4.85 13.53
CA VAL A 219 8.73 4.37 12.83
C VAL A 219 8.91 2.87 12.84
N HIS A 220 8.07 2.19 13.61
CA HIS A 220 8.10 0.75 13.72
C HIS A 220 7.69 0.15 12.35
N ASP A 221 8.68 -0.16 11.52
CA ASP A 221 8.45 -0.63 10.16
C ASP A 221 8.38 -2.15 10.12
N ALA A 222 7.15 -2.69 10.14
CA ALA A 222 6.87 -4.09 9.87
C ALA A 222 6.72 -4.31 8.35
N ASP A 223 7.02 -5.52 7.86
CA ASP A 223 6.57 -5.96 6.53
C ASP A 223 5.03 -5.98 6.55
N LEU A 224 4.41 -5.03 5.84
CA LEU A 224 2.96 -4.86 5.87
C LEU A 224 2.25 -6.12 5.36
N LEU A 225 2.77 -6.76 4.29
CA LEU A 225 2.14 -7.93 3.72
C LEU A 225 2.25 -9.14 4.64
N ALA A 226 3.40 -9.31 5.32
CA ALA A 226 3.57 -10.33 6.34
C ALA A 226 2.62 -10.08 7.53
N THR A 227 2.49 -8.83 7.96
CA THR A 227 1.57 -8.42 9.02
C THR A 227 0.12 -8.70 8.63
N MET A 228 -0.29 -8.30 7.43
CA MET A 228 -1.62 -8.57 6.89
C MET A 228 -1.89 -10.07 6.75
N ALA A 229 -0.88 -10.87 6.38
CA ALA A 229 -0.99 -12.31 6.32
C ALA A 229 -1.18 -12.94 7.71
N ALA A 230 -0.44 -12.48 8.72
CA ALA A 230 -0.56 -12.95 10.10
C ALA A 230 -1.91 -12.58 10.71
N CYS A 231 -2.35 -11.32 10.55
CA CYS A 231 -3.68 -10.87 10.98
C CYS A 231 -4.79 -11.68 10.30
N ARG A 232 -4.69 -11.89 8.97
CA ARG A 232 -5.63 -12.71 8.22
C ARG A 232 -5.69 -14.15 8.73
N ALA A 233 -4.54 -14.79 9.00
CA ALA A 233 -4.50 -16.17 9.49
C ALA A 233 -5.21 -16.29 10.84
N ARG A 234 -4.85 -15.43 11.80
CA ARG A 234 -5.47 -15.41 13.14
C ARG A 234 -6.99 -15.17 13.08
N THR A 235 -7.41 -14.25 12.23
CA THR A 235 -8.83 -13.95 12.04
C THR A 235 -9.56 -15.09 11.32
N GLY A 236 -8.94 -15.72 10.33
CA GLY A 236 -9.50 -16.87 9.62
C GLY A 236 -9.74 -18.07 10.55
N GLU A 237 -8.77 -18.39 11.41
CA GLU A 237 -8.93 -19.42 12.45
C GLU A 237 -10.09 -19.10 13.39
N ALA A 238 -10.21 -17.84 13.82
CA ALA A 238 -11.31 -17.40 14.67
C ALA A 238 -12.67 -17.48 13.96
N MET A 239 -12.76 -17.11 12.69
CA MET A 239 -13.99 -17.23 11.89
C MET A 239 -14.42 -18.69 11.71
N GLU A 240 -13.47 -19.59 11.40
CA GLU A 240 -13.75 -21.01 11.20
C GLU A 240 -14.36 -21.64 12.46
N ALA A 241 -13.90 -21.22 13.64
CA ALA A 241 -14.45 -21.67 14.93
C ALA A 241 -15.93 -21.29 15.14
N PHE A 242 -16.42 -20.23 14.49
CA PHE A 242 -17.85 -19.84 14.57
C PHE A 242 -18.74 -20.62 13.63
N VAL A 243 -18.21 -21.25 12.57
CA VAL A 243 -19.03 -22.03 11.64
C VAL A 243 -19.18 -23.47 12.20
N PRO A 244 -20.39 -23.91 12.58
CA PRO A 244 -20.61 -25.24 13.14
C PRO A 244 -20.29 -26.39 12.18
N TYR A 245 -19.89 -27.54 12.73
CA TYR A 245 -19.80 -28.82 12.01
C TYR A 245 -20.98 -29.73 12.44
N ARG A 246 -22.19 -29.42 11.94
CA ARG A 246 -23.43 -30.16 12.24
C ARG A 246 -24.44 -30.04 11.08
N GLU A 247 -25.61 -30.68 11.21
CA GLU A 247 -26.69 -30.54 10.22
C GLU A 247 -27.46 -29.21 10.34
N PRO A 248 -27.97 -28.63 9.23
CA PRO A 248 -27.82 -29.09 7.84
C PRO A 248 -26.45 -28.72 7.27
N ARG A 249 -25.61 -29.72 7.00
CA ARG A 249 -24.19 -29.49 6.71
C ARG A 249 -23.98 -29.01 5.28
N ALA A 250 -24.49 -29.76 4.31
CA ALA A 250 -24.27 -29.52 2.89
C ALA A 250 -25.00 -28.27 2.38
N GLU A 251 -26.20 -28.00 2.91
CA GLU A 251 -27.08 -26.92 2.46
C GLU A 251 -26.80 -25.58 3.13
N LEU A 252 -25.95 -25.54 4.16
CA LEU A 252 -25.69 -24.31 4.91
C LEU A 252 -24.23 -24.18 5.33
N TYR A 253 -23.78 -25.03 6.26
CA TYR A 253 -22.50 -24.78 6.91
C TYR A 253 -21.30 -24.98 5.97
N ASP A 254 -21.34 -25.95 5.07
CA ASP A 254 -20.28 -26.12 4.06
C ASP A 254 -20.29 -24.93 3.07
N LEU A 255 -21.47 -24.44 2.67
CA LEU A 255 -21.61 -23.25 1.80
C LEU A 255 -21.09 -21.96 2.45
N MET A 256 -21.37 -21.75 3.74
CA MET A 256 -20.87 -20.61 4.52
C MET A 256 -19.35 -20.54 4.56
N ARG A 257 -18.64 -21.67 4.38
CA ARG A 257 -17.17 -21.70 4.36
C ARG A 257 -16.58 -21.32 3.01
N LEU A 258 -17.36 -21.37 1.93
CA LEU A 258 -16.84 -21.17 0.57
C LEU A 258 -16.29 -19.76 0.34
N TYR A 259 -16.99 -18.71 0.78
CA TYR A 259 -16.53 -17.33 0.61
C TYR A 259 -15.34 -17.00 1.52
N PRO A 260 -15.39 -17.30 2.84
CA PRO A 260 -14.25 -17.13 3.74
C PRO A 260 -12.98 -17.87 3.31
N ALA A 261 -13.12 -19.06 2.71
CA ALA A 261 -11.97 -19.84 2.23
C ALA A 261 -11.27 -19.24 1.01
N ARG A 262 -11.92 -18.32 0.26
CA ARG A 262 -11.30 -17.64 -0.88
C ARG A 262 -10.26 -16.65 -0.38
N GLN A 263 -9.09 -16.62 -1.00
CA GLN A 263 -7.97 -15.77 -0.59
C GLN A 263 -8.38 -14.28 -0.48
N GLY A 264 -8.34 -13.75 0.74
CA GLY A 264 -8.56 -12.32 1.02
C GLY A 264 -7.25 -11.56 1.27
N LYS A 265 -7.29 -10.23 1.13
CA LYS A 265 -6.11 -9.38 1.33
C LYS A 265 -5.76 -9.16 2.82
N GLY A 266 -6.72 -9.33 3.74
CA GLY A 266 -6.49 -9.15 5.18
C GLY A 266 -6.54 -7.69 5.67
N LEU A 267 -7.09 -6.78 4.86
CA LEU A 267 -7.14 -5.34 5.17
C LEU A 267 -7.90 -5.04 6.48
N ARG A 268 -9.18 -5.45 6.57
CA ARG A 268 -10.03 -5.18 7.74
C ARG A 268 -9.48 -5.82 9.02
N PRO A 269 -9.05 -7.11 9.02
CA PRO A 269 -8.37 -7.69 10.18
C PRO A 269 -7.19 -6.87 10.68
N THR A 270 -6.36 -6.37 9.75
CA THR A 270 -5.15 -5.63 10.11
C THR A 270 -5.49 -4.25 10.66
N LEU A 271 -6.44 -3.52 10.05
CA LEU A 271 -6.92 -2.24 10.58
C LEU A 271 -7.46 -2.39 12.01
N THR A 272 -8.27 -3.41 12.27
CA THR A 272 -8.86 -3.65 13.59
C THR A 272 -7.81 -4.02 14.65
N ILE A 273 -6.91 -4.93 14.33
CA ILE A 273 -5.87 -5.36 15.26
C ILE A 273 -4.86 -4.23 15.51
N ALA A 274 -4.45 -3.50 14.46
CA ALA A 274 -3.52 -2.39 14.55
C ALA A 274 -4.11 -1.21 15.34
N ALA A 275 -5.39 -0.88 15.16
CA ALA A 275 -6.04 0.17 15.94
C ALA A 275 -6.15 -0.19 17.43
N CYS A 276 -6.39 -1.46 17.78
CA CYS A 276 -6.33 -1.91 19.17
C CYS A 276 -4.93 -1.67 19.76
N ALA A 277 -3.88 -2.11 19.05
CA ALA A 277 -2.50 -1.91 19.47
C ALA A 277 -2.12 -0.42 19.56
N ALA A 278 -2.62 0.41 18.64
CA ALA A 278 -2.34 1.85 18.59
C ALA A 278 -2.80 2.57 19.86
N PHE A 279 -3.90 2.12 20.46
CA PHE A 279 -4.42 2.61 21.74
C PHE A 279 -3.91 1.86 22.97
N GLY A 280 -2.87 1.02 22.81
CA GLY A 280 -2.25 0.26 23.90
C GLY A 280 -3.02 -0.98 24.35
N GLY A 281 -4.04 -1.40 23.60
CA GLY A 281 -4.72 -2.67 23.80
C GLY A 281 -3.88 -3.85 23.32
N ARG A 282 -4.21 -5.07 23.77
CA ARG A 282 -3.54 -6.27 23.29
C ARG A 282 -4.09 -6.65 21.91
N PRO A 283 -3.24 -6.93 20.90
CA PRO A 283 -3.70 -7.39 19.58
C PRO A 283 -4.69 -8.58 19.63
N GLU A 284 -4.51 -9.48 20.60
CA GLU A 284 -5.34 -10.67 20.82
C GLU A 284 -6.79 -10.33 21.13
N ASP A 285 -7.01 -9.21 21.85
CA ASP A 285 -8.33 -8.77 22.29
C ASP A 285 -9.22 -8.32 21.11
N ALA A 286 -8.60 -8.02 19.96
CA ALA A 286 -9.29 -7.56 18.75
C ALA A 286 -9.59 -8.67 17.74
N VAL A 287 -9.05 -9.88 17.90
CA VAL A 287 -9.14 -10.96 16.89
C VAL A 287 -10.58 -11.42 16.65
N ARG A 288 -11.37 -11.60 17.72
CA ARG A 288 -12.79 -11.99 17.60
C ARG A 288 -13.65 -10.91 16.97
N ALA A 289 -13.38 -9.64 17.28
CA ALA A 289 -14.06 -8.51 16.65
C ALA A 289 -13.68 -8.38 15.16
N ALA A 290 -12.42 -8.60 14.81
CA ALA A 290 -11.97 -8.70 13.41
C ALA A 290 -12.65 -9.87 12.67
N ALA A 291 -12.84 -11.02 13.32
CA ALA A 291 -13.56 -12.16 12.75
C ALA A 291 -15.03 -11.83 12.48
N ALA A 292 -15.69 -11.12 13.40
CA ALA A 292 -17.05 -10.64 13.18
C ALA A 292 -17.14 -9.72 11.95
N LEU A 293 -16.19 -8.79 11.79
CA LEU A 293 -16.14 -7.91 10.62
C LEU A 293 -15.96 -8.67 9.31
N GLU A 294 -15.08 -9.67 9.27
CA GLU A 294 -14.93 -10.50 8.08
C GLU A 294 -16.14 -11.41 7.82
N LEU A 295 -16.85 -11.89 8.86
CA LEU A 295 -18.12 -12.61 8.68
C LEU A 295 -19.19 -11.71 8.06
N PHE A 296 -19.36 -10.47 8.56
CA PHE A 296 -20.24 -9.48 7.94
C PHE A 296 -19.82 -9.21 6.49
N HIS A 297 -18.52 -8.99 6.23
CA HIS A 297 -18.02 -8.76 4.88
C HIS A 297 -18.36 -9.90 3.92
N ASN A 298 -18.17 -11.16 4.34
CA ASN A 298 -18.51 -12.31 3.51
C ASN A 298 -20.03 -12.43 3.30
N GLY A 299 -20.84 -12.15 4.31
CA GLY A 299 -22.30 -12.08 4.17
C GLY A 299 -22.73 -11.01 3.15
N PHE A 300 -22.16 -9.80 3.26
CA PHE A 300 -22.41 -8.71 2.31
C PHE A 300 -21.97 -9.08 0.89
N LEU A 301 -20.81 -9.73 0.70
CA LEU A 301 -20.36 -10.16 -0.63
C LEU A 301 -21.33 -11.16 -1.27
N VAL A 302 -21.88 -12.10 -0.48
CA VAL A 302 -22.86 -13.06 -1.01
C VAL A 302 -24.12 -12.34 -1.49
N HIS A 303 -24.63 -11.37 -0.73
CA HIS A 303 -25.81 -10.60 -1.10
C HIS A 303 -25.54 -9.60 -2.24
N ASP A 304 -24.36 -8.97 -2.27
CA ASP A 304 -23.91 -8.05 -3.32
C ASP A 304 -23.78 -8.79 -4.66
N ASP A 305 -23.17 -9.97 -4.67
CA ASP A 305 -23.05 -10.78 -5.89
C ASP A 305 -24.42 -11.17 -6.47
N ILE A 306 -25.44 -11.38 -5.62
CA ILE A 306 -26.82 -11.63 -6.08
C ILE A 306 -27.43 -10.35 -6.67
N ALA A 307 -27.27 -9.21 -5.99
CA ALA A 307 -27.82 -7.94 -6.42
C ALA A 307 -27.19 -7.44 -7.74
N ASP A 308 -25.90 -7.72 -7.92
CA ASP A 308 -25.11 -7.38 -9.10
C ASP A 308 -25.22 -8.45 -10.21
N GLU A 309 -25.88 -9.58 -9.96
CA GLU A 309 -25.95 -10.73 -10.89
C GLU A 309 -24.52 -11.17 -11.34
N SER A 310 -23.54 -11.09 -10.43
CA SER A 310 -22.14 -11.40 -10.71
C SER A 310 -21.93 -12.92 -10.85
N THR A 311 -21.23 -13.35 -11.90
CA THR A 311 -21.03 -14.78 -12.17
C THR A 311 -19.85 -15.38 -11.42
N HIS A 312 -18.82 -14.58 -11.12
CA HIS A 312 -17.57 -15.01 -10.50
C HIS A 312 -17.11 -14.07 -9.40
N ARG A 313 -16.47 -14.64 -8.38
CA ARG A 313 -15.76 -13.91 -7.33
C ARG A 313 -14.46 -14.60 -6.95
N ARG A 314 -13.35 -13.86 -7.07
CA ARG A 314 -11.99 -14.35 -6.78
C ARG A 314 -11.67 -15.63 -7.58
N GLY A 315 -12.06 -15.64 -8.86
CA GLY A 315 -11.79 -16.73 -9.80
C GLY A 315 -12.68 -17.98 -9.64
N LEU A 316 -13.67 -17.97 -8.75
CA LEU A 316 -14.62 -19.07 -8.57
C LEU A 316 -16.06 -18.60 -8.78
N PRO A 317 -16.99 -19.48 -9.22
CA PRO A 317 -18.41 -19.15 -9.32
C PRO A 317 -18.99 -18.54 -8.04
N THR A 318 -19.98 -17.65 -8.17
CA THR A 318 -20.71 -17.11 -7.02
C THR A 318 -21.71 -18.14 -6.48
N LEU A 319 -22.10 -18.02 -5.20
CA LEU A 319 -22.99 -19.03 -4.58
C LEU A 319 -24.33 -19.17 -5.29
N HIS A 320 -24.89 -18.07 -5.81
CA HIS A 320 -26.21 -18.10 -6.45
C HIS A 320 -26.17 -18.75 -7.83
N GLU A 321 -25.07 -18.63 -8.56
CA GLU A 321 -24.86 -19.34 -9.82
C GLU A 321 -24.72 -20.85 -9.60
N GLU A 322 -23.96 -21.27 -8.58
CA GLU A 322 -23.67 -22.69 -8.36
C GLU A 322 -24.78 -23.43 -7.59
N HIS A 323 -25.42 -22.77 -6.62
CA HIS A 323 -26.36 -23.39 -5.69
C HIS A 323 -27.76 -22.76 -5.70
N GLY A 324 -27.99 -21.74 -6.53
CA GLY A 324 -29.26 -21.04 -6.62
C GLY A 324 -29.43 -19.93 -5.58
N ILE A 325 -30.27 -18.95 -5.91
CA ILE A 325 -30.50 -17.73 -5.13
C ILE A 325 -30.96 -18.04 -3.69
N GLY A 326 -31.87 -19.00 -3.52
CA GLY A 326 -32.44 -19.31 -2.20
C GLY A 326 -31.41 -19.75 -1.16
N LEU A 327 -30.47 -20.64 -1.55
CA LEU A 327 -29.40 -21.08 -0.67
C LEU A 327 -28.38 -19.96 -0.44
N ALA A 328 -28.05 -19.19 -1.47
CA ALA A 328 -27.11 -18.07 -1.37
C ALA A 328 -27.61 -16.98 -0.39
N VAL A 329 -28.88 -16.55 -0.50
CA VAL A 329 -29.48 -15.58 0.44
C VAL A 329 -29.39 -16.09 1.87
N ASN A 330 -29.80 -17.35 2.10
CA ASN A 330 -29.79 -17.96 3.43
C ASN A 330 -28.37 -18.11 4.00
N CYS A 331 -27.37 -18.38 3.15
CA CYS A 331 -25.96 -18.39 3.57
C CYS A 331 -25.47 -17.00 3.98
N GLY A 332 -25.80 -15.96 3.21
CA GLY A 332 -25.46 -14.57 3.56
C GLY A 332 -26.09 -14.13 4.88
N ASP A 333 -27.37 -14.45 5.10
CA ASP A 333 -28.08 -14.18 6.35
C ASP A 333 -27.44 -14.89 7.53
N GLY A 334 -27.10 -16.17 7.36
CA GLY A 334 -26.47 -16.93 8.43
C GLY A 334 -25.03 -16.50 8.73
N LEU A 335 -24.25 -16.02 7.74
CA LEU A 335 -22.94 -15.39 7.99
C LEU A 335 -23.10 -14.11 8.83
N ASN A 336 -24.10 -13.28 8.53
CA ASN A 336 -24.41 -12.09 9.33
C ASN A 336 -24.82 -12.47 10.77
N LEU A 337 -25.56 -13.57 10.95
CA LEU A 337 -25.91 -14.07 12.29
C LEU A 337 -24.67 -14.52 13.08
N LEU A 338 -23.76 -15.27 12.44
CA LEU A 338 -22.50 -15.69 13.07
C LEU A 338 -21.60 -14.50 13.40
N ALA A 339 -21.64 -13.43 12.61
CA ALA A 339 -20.93 -12.20 12.92
C ALA A 339 -21.41 -11.57 14.24
N VAL A 340 -22.73 -11.57 14.51
CA VAL A 340 -23.29 -11.10 15.78
C VAL A 340 -22.84 -11.99 16.95
N ASP A 341 -22.84 -13.31 16.77
CA ASP A 341 -22.32 -14.24 17.78
C ASP A 341 -20.84 -13.99 18.08
N ALA A 342 -20.04 -13.74 17.03
CA ALA A 342 -18.63 -13.38 17.16
C ALA A 342 -18.43 -12.07 17.95
N ILE A 343 -19.26 -11.04 17.74
CA ILE A 343 -19.23 -9.83 18.58
C ILE A 343 -19.56 -10.18 20.04
N LEU A 344 -20.65 -10.91 20.29
CA LEU A 344 -21.11 -11.27 21.64
C LEU A 344 -20.11 -12.12 22.41
N SER A 345 -19.37 -12.98 21.73
CA SER A 345 -18.32 -13.82 22.33
C SER A 345 -17.17 -13.03 22.97
N ASN A 346 -17.09 -11.71 22.74
CA ASN A 346 -16.15 -10.83 23.41
C ASN A 346 -16.56 -10.46 24.84
N LEU A 347 -17.76 -10.84 25.30
CA LEU A 347 -18.24 -10.53 26.65
C LEU A 347 -17.29 -11.02 27.75
N ASP A 348 -16.75 -12.23 27.62
CA ASP A 348 -15.85 -12.82 28.61
C ASP A 348 -14.47 -12.17 28.62
N THR A 349 -14.01 -11.64 27.49
CA THR A 349 -12.65 -11.08 27.33
C THR A 349 -12.61 -9.56 27.54
N LEU A 350 -13.59 -8.84 27.00
CA LEU A 350 -13.65 -7.37 27.06
C LEU A 350 -14.58 -6.85 28.15
N GLY A 351 -15.53 -7.66 28.61
CA GLY A 351 -16.57 -7.25 29.55
C GLY A 351 -17.74 -6.52 28.89
N LEU A 352 -18.84 -6.39 29.64
CA LEU A 352 -20.14 -5.94 29.13
C LEU A 352 -20.09 -4.59 28.40
N ALA A 353 -19.45 -3.58 28.99
CA ALA A 353 -19.46 -2.22 28.44
C ALA A 353 -18.80 -2.15 27.04
N ARG A 354 -17.64 -2.81 26.87
CA ARG A 354 -16.93 -2.85 25.59
C ARG A 354 -17.68 -3.68 24.56
N THR A 355 -18.25 -4.82 24.94
CA THR A 355 -19.05 -5.64 24.03
C THR A 355 -20.31 -4.91 23.55
N LEU A 356 -20.98 -4.14 24.42
CA LEU A 356 -22.10 -3.29 23.99
C LEU A 356 -21.65 -2.20 23.01
N ALA A 357 -20.50 -1.57 23.25
CA ALA A 357 -19.93 -0.60 22.32
C ALA A 357 -19.60 -1.24 20.95
N LEU A 358 -19.07 -2.46 20.93
CA LEU A 358 -18.85 -3.23 19.70
C LEU A 358 -20.15 -3.48 18.94
N ILE A 359 -21.24 -3.84 19.64
CA ILE A 359 -22.56 -4.02 19.02
C ILE A 359 -23.05 -2.71 18.39
N HIS A 360 -22.91 -1.58 19.09
CA HIS A 360 -23.29 -0.27 18.57
C HIS A 360 -22.52 0.09 17.29
N GLU A 361 -21.20 -0.09 17.28
CA GLU A 361 -20.36 0.15 16.11
C GLU A 361 -20.70 -0.79 14.94
N ALA A 362 -20.94 -2.08 15.22
CA ALA A 362 -21.33 -3.05 14.20
C ALA A 362 -22.71 -2.72 13.59
N ILE A 363 -23.70 -2.34 14.40
CA ILE A 363 -25.03 -1.93 13.91
C ILE A 363 -24.92 -0.68 13.03
N HIS A 364 -24.12 0.31 13.45
CA HIS A 364 -23.91 1.52 12.67
C HIS A 364 -23.27 1.18 11.33
N MET A 365 -22.18 0.41 11.32
CA MET A 365 -21.52 -0.07 10.11
C MET A 365 -22.49 -0.78 9.15
N CYS A 366 -23.29 -1.73 9.64
CA CYS A 366 -24.24 -2.46 8.82
C CYS A 366 -25.31 -1.54 8.23
N ARG A 367 -25.83 -0.58 9.01
CA ARG A 367 -26.80 0.41 8.53
C ARG A 367 -26.22 1.27 7.41
N GLU A 368 -25.03 1.83 7.62
CA GLU A 368 -24.35 2.65 6.62
C GLU A 368 -24.11 1.86 5.32
N SER A 369 -23.66 0.60 5.43
CA SER A 369 -23.39 -0.27 4.28
C SER A 369 -24.64 -0.57 3.48
N VAL A 370 -25.75 -0.92 4.15
CA VAL A 370 -27.04 -1.21 3.50
C VAL A 370 -27.64 0.05 2.88
N GLU A 371 -27.53 1.21 3.54
CA GLU A 371 -27.96 2.50 2.98
C GLU A 371 -27.15 2.86 1.72
N GLY A 372 -25.83 2.62 1.72
CA GLY A 372 -24.98 2.80 0.54
C GLY A 372 -25.36 1.89 -0.62
N GLN A 373 -25.61 0.59 -0.35
CA GLN A 373 -26.12 -0.34 -1.36
C GLN A 373 -27.44 0.11 -1.95
N ALA A 374 -28.37 0.60 -1.11
CA ALA A 374 -29.66 1.09 -1.55
C ALA A 374 -29.54 2.33 -2.46
N MET A 375 -28.57 3.22 -2.20
CA MET A 375 -28.29 4.36 -3.08
C MET A 375 -27.85 3.91 -4.48
N GLU A 376 -26.89 2.99 -4.57
CA GLU A 376 -26.39 2.49 -5.85
C GLU A 376 -27.48 1.75 -6.64
N LEU A 377 -28.19 0.82 -6.00
CA LEU A 377 -29.31 0.11 -6.62
C LEU A 377 -30.43 1.06 -7.05
N GLY A 378 -30.68 2.12 -6.25
CA GLY A 378 -31.62 3.18 -6.59
C GLY A 378 -31.26 3.91 -7.89
N TRP A 379 -29.98 4.25 -8.08
CA TRP A 379 -29.50 4.88 -9.31
C TRP A 379 -29.66 3.97 -10.53
N ILE A 380 -29.36 2.69 -10.37
CA ILE A 380 -29.52 1.69 -11.44
C ILE A 380 -30.99 1.55 -11.82
N HIS A 381 -31.86 1.34 -10.82
CA HIS A 381 -33.29 1.14 -11.00
C HIS A 381 -34.00 2.35 -11.62
N GLN A 382 -33.63 3.57 -11.21
CA GLN A 382 -34.21 4.81 -11.71
C GLN A 382 -33.52 5.33 -12.98
N HIS A 383 -32.49 4.62 -13.46
CA HIS A 383 -31.64 5.02 -14.58
C HIS A 383 -31.01 6.41 -14.42
N VAL A 384 -30.73 6.81 -13.18
CA VAL A 384 -30.10 8.09 -12.85
C VAL A 384 -28.59 7.94 -12.95
N VAL A 385 -27.94 8.94 -13.55
CA VAL A 385 -26.49 9.16 -13.41
C VAL A 385 -26.33 10.45 -12.63
N PRO A 386 -25.69 10.43 -11.44
CA PRO A 386 -25.45 11.65 -10.68
C PRO A 386 -24.68 12.70 -11.50
N ALA A 387 -24.94 13.98 -11.24
CA ALA A 387 -24.27 15.08 -11.93
C ALA A 387 -22.90 15.43 -11.30
N GLU A 388 -22.75 15.15 -10.02
CA GLU A 388 -21.65 15.59 -9.16
C GLU A 388 -20.99 14.38 -8.49
N ASP A 389 -19.70 14.49 -8.19
CA ASP A 389 -18.91 13.39 -7.61
C ASP A 389 -19.27 13.19 -6.14
N GLU A 390 -19.79 14.22 -5.47
CA GLU A 390 -20.25 14.24 -4.09
C GLU A 390 -21.32 13.17 -3.82
N ALA A 391 -22.17 12.89 -4.81
CA ALA A 391 -23.13 11.81 -4.75
C ALA A 391 -22.43 10.45 -4.67
N TYR A 392 -21.40 10.23 -5.51
CA TYR A 392 -20.56 9.05 -5.45
C TYR A 392 -19.77 8.98 -4.14
N PHE A 393 -19.20 10.09 -3.65
CA PHE A 393 -18.48 10.11 -2.38
C PHE A 393 -19.39 9.70 -1.21
N THR A 394 -20.64 10.19 -1.21
CA THR A 394 -21.63 9.81 -0.20
C THR A 394 -21.95 8.32 -0.29
N MET A 395 -22.28 7.82 -1.49
CA MET A 395 -22.59 6.41 -1.71
C MET A 395 -21.40 5.52 -1.34
N SER A 396 -20.20 5.83 -1.84
CA SER A 396 -18.96 5.05 -1.62
C SER A 396 -18.52 5.05 -0.15
N THR A 397 -18.65 6.18 0.56
CA THR A 397 -18.43 6.25 2.02
C THR A 397 -19.35 5.27 2.75
N LYS A 398 -20.63 5.26 2.38
CA LYS A 398 -21.65 4.43 3.00
C LYS A 398 -21.47 2.95 2.67
N LYS A 399 -21.45 2.62 1.37
CA LYS A 399 -21.35 1.25 0.84
C LYS A 399 -20.04 0.60 1.24
N THR A 400 -18.90 1.29 1.08
CA THR A 400 -17.56 0.70 1.24
C THR A 400 -16.75 1.32 2.37
N GLY A 401 -16.76 2.64 2.52
CA GLY A 401 -15.90 3.38 3.45
C GLY A 401 -16.07 2.94 4.91
N TRP A 402 -17.31 2.87 5.40
CA TRP A 402 -17.61 2.48 6.77
C TRP A 402 -17.09 1.08 7.10
N TYR A 403 -17.53 0.05 6.37
CA TYR A 403 -17.17 -1.32 6.73
C TYR A 403 -15.73 -1.70 6.36
N THR A 404 -15.10 -1.02 5.40
CA THR A 404 -13.75 -1.36 4.93
C THR A 404 -12.64 -0.62 5.67
N CYS A 405 -12.85 0.64 6.03
CA CYS A 405 -11.79 1.50 6.55
C CYS A 405 -12.12 2.09 7.93
N ILE A 406 -13.32 2.66 8.12
CA ILE A 406 -13.66 3.43 9.32
C ILE A 406 -14.00 2.52 10.51
N SER A 407 -15.02 1.67 10.38
CA SER A 407 -15.48 0.78 11.45
C SER A 407 -14.41 -0.19 11.93
N PRO A 408 -13.55 -0.79 11.06
CA PRO A 408 -12.42 -1.59 11.52
C PRO A 408 -11.54 -0.87 12.53
N CYS A 409 -11.18 0.40 12.27
CA CYS A 409 -10.36 1.21 13.18
C CYS A 409 -11.08 1.52 14.49
N ARG A 410 -12.34 1.96 14.41
CA ARG A 410 -13.16 2.29 15.59
C ARG A 410 -13.38 1.08 16.49
N ILE A 411 -13.72 -0.07 15.90
CA ILE A 411 -13.88 -1.35 16.60
C ILE A 411 -12.58 -1.78 17.29
N GLY A 412 -11.44 -1.63 16.61
CA GLY A 412 -10.13 -1.88 17.22
C GLY A 412 -9.88 -1.00 18.45
N ALA A 413 -10.17 0.29 18.35
CA ALA A 413 -10.04 1.21 19.49
C ALA A 413 -10.99 0.86 20.65
N VAL A 414 -12.23 0.44 20.35
CA VAL A 414 -13.17 -0.07 21.37
C VAL A 414 -12.62 -1.29 22.10
N CYS A 415 -11.93 -2.19 21.39
CA CYS A 415 -11.27 -3.34 22.03
C CYS A 415 -10.21 -2.89 23.05
N ALA A 416 -9.45 -1.84 22.73
CA ALA A 416 -8.48 -1.19 23.62
C ALA A 416 -9.12 -0.37 24.78
N GLY A 417 -10.45 -0.23 24.79
CA GLY A 417 -11.18 0.50 25.84
C GLY A 417 -11.53 1.94 25.51
N VAL A 418 -11.36 2.37 24.25
CA VAL A 418 -11.84 3.68 23.80
C VAL A 418 -13.34 3.62 23.55
N THR A 419 -14.11 4.33 24.36
CA THR A 419 -15.58 4.46 24.20
C THR A 419 -16.05 5.90 24.01
N ASP A 420 -15.13 6.87 24.04
CA ASP A 420 -15.43 8.28 23.75
C ASP A 420 -15.74 8.46 22.26
N PRO A 421 -16.98 8.86 21.89
CA PRO A 421 -17.35 9.09 20.50
C PRO A 421 -16.48 10.13 19.79
N ALA A 422 -15.97 11.14 20.52
CA ALA A 422 -15.11 12.17 19.93
C ALA A 422 -13.73 11.61 19.57
N LEU A 423 -13.21 10.66 20.35
CA LEU A 423 -11.94 10.00 20.04
C LEU A 423 -12.10 8.97 18.91
N LEU A 424 -13.20 8.21 18.91
CA LEU A 424 -13.52 7.31 17.80
C LEU A 424 -13.72 8.08 16.49
N GLY A 425 -14.37 9.24 16.55
CA GLY A 425 -14.62 10.11 15.39
C GLY A 425 -13.36 10.68 14.74
N ARG A 426 -12.19 10.60 15.40
CA ARG A 426 -10.91 11.00 14.80
C ARG A 426 -10.50 10.13 13.61
N PHE A 427 -11.03 8.90 13.51
CA PHE A 427 -10.78 8.04 12.36
C PHE A 427 -11.59 8.41 11.13
N ASP A 428 -12.75 9.05 11.31
CA ASP A 428 -13.81 9.07 10.31
C ASP A 428 -13.34 9.75 9.02
N GLU A 429 -12.78 10.95 9.09
CA GLU A 429 -12.46 11.71 7.87
C GLU A 429 -11.27 11.14 7.09
N ALA A 430 -10.18 10.82 7.78
CA ALA A 430 -9.00 10.22 7.15
C ALA A 430 -9.36 8.91 6.44
N PHE A 431 -10.05 8.01 7.14
CA PHE A 431 -10.41 6.71 6.58
C PHE A 431 -11.61 6.76 5.63
N ARG A 432 -12.44 7.80 5.66
CA ARG A 432 -13.42 8.11 4.62
C ARG A 432 -12.72 8.42 3.30
N LEU A 433 -11.77 9.36 3.30
CA LEU A 433 -11.03 9.76 2.11
C LEU A 433 -10.20 8.61 1.52
N ILE A 434 -9.46 7.90 2.39
CA ILE A 434 -8.70 6.69 2.01
C ILE A 434 -9.64 5.62 1.45
N GLY A 435 -10.80 5.40 2.06
CA GLY A 435 -11.79 4.42 1.62
C GLY A 435 -12.41 4.75 0.26
N ILE A 436 -12.68 6.03 -0.02
CA ILE A 436 -13.15 6.47 -1.35
C ILE A 436 -12.04 6.28 -2.39
N ALA A 437 -10.82 6.73 -2.09
CA ALA A 437 -9.67 6.56 -2.99
C ALA A 437 -9.45 5.08 -3.34
N PHE A 438 -9.56 4.19 -2.35
CA PHE A 438 -9.51 2.75 -2.54
C PHE A 438 -10.54 2.23 -3.53
N GLN A 439 -11.80 2.63 -3.35
CA GLN A 439 -12.88 2.18 -4.21
C GLN A 439 -12.70 2.68 -5.64
N ILE A 440 -12.27 3.94 -5.83
CA ILE A 440 -11.97 4.46 -7.16
C ILE A 440 -10.85 3.65 -7.83
N GLN A 441 -9.79 3.28 -7.10
CA GLN A 441 -8.73 2.42 -7.63
C GLN A 441 -9.24 1.03 -8.01
N ASP A 442 -10.06 0.40 -7.16
CA ASP A 442 -10.65 -0.91 -7.45
C ASP A 442 -11.61 -0.83 -8.67
N ASP A 443 -12.32 0.28 -8.87
CA ASP A 443 -13.16 0.54 -10.05
C ASP A 443 -12.30 0.79 -11.31
N ILE A 444 -11.15 1.47 -11.20
CA ILE A 444 -10.22 1.64 -12.33
C ILE A 444 -9.64 0.28 -12.75
N LEU A 445 -9.19 -0.53 -11.79
CA LEU A 445 -8.67 -1.88 -12.04
C LEU A 445 -9.69 -2.79 -12.73
N ASN A 446 -10.99 -2.60 -12.47
CA ASN A 446 -12.08 -3.30 -13.19
C ASN A 446 -12.04 -3.05 -14.71
N LEU A 447 -11.63 -1.85 -15.12
CA LEU A 447 -11.69 -1.37 -16.49
C LEU A 447 -10.39 -1.58 -17.27
N VAL A 448 -9.24 -1.43 -16.60
CA VAL A 448 -7.92 -1.44 -17.26
C VAL A 448 -6.95 -2.51 -16.74
N GLY A 449 -7.31 -3.23 -15.68
CA GLY A 449 -6.46 -4.27 -15.10
C GLY A 449 -6.28 -5.48 -16.02
N GLN A 450 -5.14 -6.15 -15.89
CA GLN A 450 -4.90 -7.44 -16.56
C GLN A 450 -5.82 -8.53 -15.98
N GLU A 451 -6.41 -9.34 -16.86
CA GLU A 451 -7.43 -10.35 -16.54
C GLU A 451 -6.95 -11.34 -15.45
N GLU A 452 -5.64 -11.63 -15.39
CA GLU A 452 -5.07 -12.55 -14.39
C GLU A 452 -5.05 -12.00 -12.95
N LEU A 453 -5.11 -10.67 -12.75
CA LEU A 453 -4.95 -10.03 -11.43
C LEU A 453 -6.27 -9.70 -10.73
N TYR A 454 -7.36 -9.55 -11.47
CA TYR A 454 -8.59 -8.94 -10.97
C TYR A 454 -9.62 -9.96 -10.43
N GLY A 455 -9.60 -11.22 -10.88
CA GLY A 455 -10.40 -12.31 -10.31
C GLY A 455 -11.92 -12.14 -10.39
N LYS A 456 -12.39 -11.18 -11.20
CA LYS A 456 -13.77 -10.88 -11.60
C LYS A 456 -13.83 -10.81 -13.14
N GLU A 457 -15.03 -10.79 -13.69
CA GLU A 457 -15.28 -10.52 -15.11
C GLU A 457 -14.73 -9.12 -15.52
N PRO A 458 -13.92 -9.03 -16.59
CA PRO A 458 -13.45 -7.75 -17.13
C PRO A 458 -14.62 -6.84 -17.53
N LEU A 459 -14.51 -5.55 -17.20
CA LEU A 459 -15.59 -4.56 -17.43
C LEU A 459 -16.90 -4.88 -16.70
N GLY A 460 -16.84 -5.74 -15.68
CA GLY A 460 -18.00 -6.17 -14.90
C GLY A 460 -18.81 -4.99 -14.38
N ASP A 461 -18.17 -3.91 -13.91
CA ASP A 461 -18.89 -2.75 -13.36
C ASP A 461 -19.73 -2.03 -14.44
N LEU A 462 -19.29 -2.05 -15.71
CA LEU A 462 -20.06 -1.49 -16.82
C LEU A 462 -21.23 -2.39 -17.23
N LEU A 463 -21.02 -3.71 -17.18
CA LEU A 463 -22.07 -4.71 -17.42
C LEU A 463 -23.15 -4.68 -16.31
N GLU A 464 -22.73 -4.50 -15.07
CA GLU A 464 -23.60 -4.28 -13.90
C GLU A 464 -24.29 -2.91 -13.96
N GLY A 465 -23.76 -1.98 -14.76
CA GLY A 465 -24.28 -0.63 -14.91
C GLY A 465 -23.99 0.25 -13.69
N LYS A 466 -22.88 0.02 -12.98
CA LYS A 466 -22.51 0.83 -11.80
C LYS A 466 -22.20 2.26 -12.18
N ARG A 467 -22.59 3.20 -11.31
CA ARG A 467 -22.34 4.65 -11.47
C ARG A 467 -21.02 5.02 -10.81
N THR A 468 -19.93 4.48 -11.35
CA THR A 468 -18.57 4.81 -10.92
C THR A 468 -18.23 6.26 -11.25
N VAL A 469 -17.20 6.81 -10.62
CA VAL A 469 -16.80 8.21 -10.84
C VAL A 469 -16.41 8.49 -12.30
N MET A 470 -15.84 7.51 -13.00
CA MET A 470 -15.52 7.62 -14.43
C MET A 470 -16.79 7.77 -15.28
N LEU A 471 -17.87 7.07 -14.93
CA LEU A 471 -19.15 7.15 -15.64
C LEU A 471 -19.82 8.49 -15.36
N ILE A 472 -19.81 8.94 -14.10
CA ILE A 472 -20.32 10.27 -13.72
C ILE A 472 -19.57 11.37 -14.48
N HIS A 473 -18.24 11.31 -14.51
CA HIS A 473 -17.41 12.23 -15.28
C HIS A 473 -17.75 12.19 -16.77
N LEU A 474 -17.86 11.00 -17.38
CA LEU A 474 -18.21 10.83 -18.78
C LEU A 474 -19.56 11.53 -19.10
N PHE A 475 -20.59 11.32 -18.27
CA PHE A 475 -21.92 11.92 -18.46
C PHE A 475 -21.95 13.44 -18.27
N ARG A 476 -21.00 13.97 -17.50
CA ARG A 476 -20.80 15.40 -17.29
C ARG A 476 -20.06 16.06 -18.47
N THR A 477 -19.13 15.36 -19.12
CA THR A 477 -18.26 15.96 -20.15
C THR A 477 -18.62 15.59 -21.59
N MET A 478 -19.38 14.52 -21.82
CA MET A 478 -19.70 14.06 -23.17
C MET A 478 -20.51 15.08 -23.98
N ALA A 479 -20.38 15.01 -25.30
CA ALA A 479 -21.23 15.80 -26.20
C ALA A 479 -22.68 15.30 -26.13
N GLU A 480 -23.64 16.22 -26.26
CA GLU A 480 -25.07 15.89 -26.18
C GLU A 480 -25.52 14.88 -27.25
N ALA A 481 -24.82 14.82 -28.38
CA ALA A 481 -25.07 13.84 -29.44
C ALA A 481 -24.71 12.38 -29.04
N GLU A 482 -23.80 12.18 -28.09
CA GLU A 482 -23.36 10.85 -27.63
C GLU A 482 -24.26 10.30 -26.51
N ARG A 483 -24.93 11.21 -25.77
CA ARG A 483 -25.73 10.91 -24.58
C ARG A 483 -26.84 9.87 -24.82
N PRO A 484 -27.66 9.95 -25.89
CA PRO A 484 -28.73 8.97 -26.10
C PRO A 484 -28.23 7.53 -26.21
N ARG A 485 -27.09 7.32 -26.89
CA ARG A 485 -26.50 5.98 -27.06
C ARG A 485 -25.96 5.42 -25.74
N MET A 486 -25.26 6.23 -24.96
CA MET A 486 -24.76 5.82 -23.64
C MET A 486 -25.90 5.52 -22.66
N GLN A 487 -26.98 6.32 -22.70
CA GLN A 487 -28.18 6.07 -21.89
C GLN A 487 -28.90 4.78 -22.29
N GLU A 488 -29.04 4.53 -23.59
CA GLU A 488 -29.64 3.31 -24.11
C GLU A 488 -28.90 2.07 -23.57
N ILE A 489 -27.57 2.07 -23.65
CA ILE A 489 -26.76 0.98 -23.11
C ILE A 489 -27.00 0.83 -21.60
N LEU A 490 -26.92 1.92 -20.83
CA LEU A 490 -27.07 1.89 -19.36
C LEU A 490 -28.45 1.39 -18.90
N GLN A 491 -29.51 1.65 -19.66
CA GLN A 491 -30.88 1.22 -19.32
C GLN A 491 -31.13 -0.27 -19.54
N ARG A 492 -30.30 -0.95 -20.35
CA ARG A 492 -30.42 -2.41 -20.52
C ARG A 492 -30.12 -3.12 -19.19
N PRO A 493 -30.89 -4.17 -18.82
CA PRO A 493 -30.52 -5.04 -17.72
C PRO A 493 -29.21 -5.77 -18.05
N ARG A 494 -28.48 -6.24 -17.03
CA ARG A 494 -27.19 -6.93 -17.20
C ARG A 494 -27.29 -8.09 -18.18
N SER A 495 -28.32 -8.94 -18.04
CA SER A 495 -28.60 -10.07 -18.96
C SER A 495 -28.81 -9.69 -20.43
N ALA A 496 -29.06 -8.41 -20.74
CA ALA A 496 -29.23 -7.90 -22.11
C ALA A 496 -28.05 -7.02 -22.59
N LYS A 497 -27.02 -6.78 -21.75
CA LYS A 497 -25.81 -6.09 -22.16
C LYS A 497 -24.80 -7.08 -22.70
N ALA A 498 -24.26 -6.78 -23.88
CA ALA A 498 -23.15 -7.55 -24.44
C ALA A 498 -21.80 -6.93 -24.06
N GLN A 499 -20.72 -7.70 -24.18
CA GLN A 499 -19.36 -7.18 -23.94
C GLN A 499 -19.06 -5.94 -24.80
N GLN A 500 -19.54 -5.92 -26.05
CA GLN A 500 -19.37 -4.77 -26.95
C GLN A 500 -20.03 -3.49 -26.41
N ASP A 501 -21.13 -3.60 -25.66
CA ASP A 501 -21.77 -2.44 -25.05
C ASP A 501 -20.86 -1.83 -23.96
N ALA A 502 -20.19 -2.66 -23.17
CA ALA A 502 -19.23 -2.22 -22.16
C ALA A 502 -17.95 -1.63 -22.80
N GLU A 503 -17.44 -2.25 -23.85
CA GLU A 503 -16.30 -1.74 -24.63
C GLU A 503 -16.59 -0.37 -25.26
N GLU A 504 -17.82 -0.14 -25.73
CA GLU A 504 -18.25 1.15 -26.29
C GLU A 504 -18.22 2.27 -25.23
N ILE A 505 -18.72 1.98 -24.02
CA ILE A 505 -18.64 2.92 -22.88
C ILE A 505 -17.17 3.18 -22.51
N LEU A 506 -16.34 2.14 -22.42
CA LEU A 506 -14.92 2.29 -22.10
C LEU A 506 -14.19 3.15 -23.15
N ALA A 507 -14.49 2.96 -24.44
CA ALA A 507 -13.93 3.78 -25.51
C ALA A 507 -14.36 5.25 -25.39
N ALA A 508 -15.61 5.51 -24.99
CA ALA A 508 -16.07 6.87 -24.68
C ALA A 508 -15.35 7.45 -23.45
N MET A 509 -15.18 6.68 -22.37
CA MET A 509 -14.41 7.09 -21.18
C MET A 509 -12.98 7.49 -21.53
N ARG A 510 -12.30 6.72 -22.40
CA ARG A 510 -10.94 7.04 -22.86
C ARG A 510 -10.90 8.32 -23.68
N ARG A 511 -11.83 8.52 -24.63
CA ARG A 511 -11.88 9.74 -25.46
C ARG A 511 -12.12 11.01 -24.63
N HIS A 512 -12.89 10.90 -23.55
CA HIS A 512 -13.25 12.01 -22.67
C HIS A 512 -12.34 12.15 -21.44
N GLY A 513 -11.26 11.37 -21.35
CA GLY A 513 -10.29 11.45 -20.24
C GLY A 513 -10.84 11.03 -18.88
N SER A 514 -11.95 10.27 -18.83
CA SER A 514 -12.59 9.89 -17.56
C SER A 514 -11.73 8.95 -16.70
N ILE A 515 -10.86 8.15 -17.31
CA ILE A 515 -9.95 7.25 -16.58
C ILE A 515 -8.87 8.08 -15.88
N ASP A 516 -8.21 8.98 -16.62
CA ASP A 516 -7.16 9.87 -16.08
C ASP A 516 -7.74 10.76 -14.97
N TYR A 517 -8.95 11.29 -15.18
CA TYR A 517 -9.69 12.03 -14.16
C TYR A 517 -9.83 11.24 -12.84
N ALA A 518 -10.22 9.97 -12.92
CA ALA A 518 -10.41 9.14 -11.75
C ALA A 518 -9.08 8.79 -11.06
N VAL A 519 -8.00 8.57 -11.82
CA VAL A 519 -6.65 8.37 -11.28
C VAL A 519 -6.20 9.59 -10.48
N ASP A 520 -6.34 10.79 -11.06
CA ASP A 520 -5.95 12.04 -10.41
C ASP A 520 -6.82 12.34 -9.17
N LEU A 521 -8.12 12.06 -9.25
CA LEU A 521 -9.03 12.21 -8.12
C LEU A 521 -8.69 11.25 -6.98
N ALA A 522 -8.43 9.98 -7.28
CA ALA A 522 -8.02 8.99 -6.27
C ALA A 522 -6.71 9.41 -5.59
N ALA A 523 -5.73 9.92 -6.34
CA ALA A 523 -4.48 10.43 -5.79
C ALA A 523 -4.69 11.64 -4.87
N ARG A 524 -5.52 12.62 -5.28
CA ARG A 524 -5.84 13.78 -4.42
C ARG A 524 -6.53 13.37 -3.11
N LEU A 525 -7.53 12.50 -3.19
CA LEU A 525 -8.25 12.00 -2.00
C LEU A 525 -7.33 11.18 -1.09
N ALA A 526 -6.42 10.40 -1.68
CA ALA A 526 -5.40 9.67 -0.95
C ALA A 526 -4.48 10.61 -0.16
N ASP A 527 -3.88 11.60 -0.83
CA ASP A 527 -2.96 12.56 -0.20
C ASP A 527 -3.65 13.38 0.90
N GLU A 528 -4.90 13.80 0.67
CA GLU A 528 -5.72 14.46 1.68
C GLU A 528 -6.02 13.53 2.86
N GLY A 529 -6.38 12.27 2.59
CA GLY A 529 -6.61 11.26 3.61
C GLY A 529 -5.39 10.97 4.49
N ILE A 530 -4.19 10.92 3.90
CA ILE A 530 -2.92 10.82 4.65
C ILE A 530 -2.68 12.06 5.50
N THR A 531 -2.94 13.25 4.96
CA THR A 531 -2.79 14.50 5.73
C THR A 531 -3.71 14.50 6.95
N ARG A 532 -4.99 14.17 6.75
CA ARG A 532 -5.98 14.02 7.82
C ARG A 532 -5.59 12.92 8.81
N PHE A 533 -5.00 11.82 8.36
CA PHE A 533 -4.51 10.76 9.24
C PHE A 533 -3.47 11.29 10.23
N GLU A 534 -2.46 12.01 9.76
CA GLU A 534 -1.42 12.56 10.64
C GLU A 534 -1.97 13.64 11.59
N GLU A 535 -2.88 14.49 11.11
CA GLU A 535 -3.51 15.55 11.91
C GLU A 535 -4.48 15.01 12.96
N ASP A 536 -5.47 14.22 12.55
CA ASP A 536 -6.57 13.79 13.41
C ASP A 536 -6.11 12.72 14.42
N LEU A 537 -5.13 11.89 14.04
CA LEU A 537 -4.57 10.85 14.90
C LEU A 537 -3.28 11.28 15.63
N ALA A 538 -2.94 12.58 15.61
CA ALA A 538 -1.84 13.14 16.40
C ALA A 538 -2.00 12.88 17.91
N VAL A 539 -3.23 12.66 18.38
CA VAL A 539 -3.55 12.29 19.77
C VAL A 539 -3.01 10.91 20.17
N ILE A 540 -2.77 10.03 19.20
CA ILE A 540 -2.21 8.69 19.42
C ILE A 540 -0.67 8.81 19.39
N PRO A 541 0.05 8.42 20.47
CA PRO A 541 1.50 8.37 20.46
C PRO A 541 2.04 7.47 19.34
N GLU A 542 3.22 7.78 18.80
CA GLU A 542 3.88 6.90 17.84
C GLU A 542 4.22 5.55 18.50
N ASN A 543 3.75 4.47 17.88
CA ASN A 543 3.95 3.08 18.30
C ASN A 543 3.74 2.12 17.11
N GLU A 544 3.94 0.82 17.33
CA GLU A 544 3.78 -0.23 16.31
C GLU A 544 2.39 -0.24 15.67
N GLY A 545 1.32 -0.13 16.46
CA GLY A 545 -0.05 -0.14 15.94
C GLY A 545 -0.34 1.05 15.02
N LYS A 546 0.05 2.26 15.44
CA LYS A 546 -0.11 3.47 14.63
C LYS A 546 0.73 3.42 13.35
N ALA A 547 1.95 2.87 13.43
CA ALA A 547 2.80 2.67 12.26
C ALA A 547 2.16 1.72 11.23
N VAL A 548 1.55 0.61 11.67
CA VAL A 548 0.81 -0.29 10.77
C VAL A 548 -0.40 0.39 10.15
N LEU A 549 -1.17 1.19 10.90
CA LEU A 549 -2.29 1.96 10.35
C LEU A 549 -1.81 2.94 9.25
N ARG A 550 -0.69 3.63 9.49
CA ARG A 550 -0.06 4.52 8.50
C ARG A 550 0.38 3.75 7.25
N GLN A 551 1.01 2.58 7.42
CA GLN A 551 1.39 1.73 6.30
C GLN A 551 0.18 1.30 5.47
N ILE A 552 -0.94 0.94 6.11
CA ILE A 552 -2.17 0.58 5.41
C ILE A 552 -2.73 1.78 4.64
N ALA A 553 -2.77 2.96 5.26
CA ALA A 553 -3.26 4.18 4.63
C ALA A 553 -2.49 4.48 3.31
N HIS A 554 -1.17 4.26 3.30
CA HIS A 554 -0.36 4.36 2.08
C HIS A 554 -0.54 3.17 1.13
N TYR A 555 -0.62 1.94 1.64
CA TYR A 555 -0.80 0.74 0.79
C TYR A 555 -2.07 0.77 -0.05
N VAL A 556 -3.14 1.27 0.55
CA VAL A 556 -4.44 1.42 -0.08
C VAL A 556 -4.39 2.40 -1.26
N THR A 557 -3.38 3.28 -1.30
CA THR A 557 -3.28 4.36 -2.28
C THR A 557 -2.18 4.12 -3.33
N THR A 558 -1.20 3.24 -3.05
CA THR A 558 -0.06 2.96 -3.93
C THR A 558 -0.19 1.68 -4.77
N ARG A 559 -1.34 1.00 -4.80
CA ARG A 559 -1.50 -0.23 -5.59
C ARG A 559 -1.17 -0.01 -7.07
N LEU A 560 -0.33 -0.89 -7.61
CA LEU A 560 0.02 -0.93 -9.04
C LEU A 560 -1.27 -1.09 -9.86
N LEU A 561 -1.45 -0.18 -10.82
CA LEU A 561 -2.52 -0.20 -11.83
C LEU A 561 -2.19 -1.24 -12.90
#